data_AF-A0AAC8Q3I6-F1
#
_entry.id   AF-A0AAC8Q3I6-F1
#
_cell.length_a   1.000
_cell.length_b   1.000
_cell.length_c   1.000
_cell.angle_alpha   90.00
_cell.angle_beta   90.00
_cell.angle_gamma   90.00
#
_symmetry.space_group_name_H-M   'P 1'
#
loop_
_entity.id
_entity.type
_entity.pdbx_description
1 polymer ?
#
loop_
_entity_poly.entity_id
_entity_poly.type
_entity_poly.pdbx_seq_one_letter_code
_entity_poly.pdbx_strand_id
1 'polypeptide(L)'
;MNRPTRALVAALLLSGTTASAQAVRNHVERGQDRQEKRQDRQETRDDRKDVAELEAVLARFDAARARQDAAGLAEVDSRLHTLLRQELAEGQSELAADKAEVRRDTRELRSDRREVRRDQATGRPGALADDRGDRRDDRRDRRDDQRDTQVEAASQSVRWRIAQELKTLAGTQASAQLDRKRTLIVELTQLARGEVAGDKRELREDRRETREDRRETREDRRQR
;
A
#
# COMPACT_ATOMS: atom_id res chain seq x y z
N MET A 1 3.70 7.74 -23.20
CA MET A 1 3.15 9.05 -22.80
C MET A 1 3.29 9.15 -21.29
N ASN A 2 3.98 10.19 -20.85
CA ASN A 2 4.65 10.29 -19.56
C ASN A 2 3.67 10.62 -18.42
N ARG A 3 3.74 9.89 -17.30
CA ARG A 3 3.14 10.31 -16.03
C ARG A 3 4.24 10.95 -15.17
N PRO A 4 4.08 12.20 -14.68
CA PRO A 4 5.07 12.82 -13.82
C PRO A 4 4.96 12.29 -12.38
N THR A 5 6.01 11.63 -11.95
CA THR A 5 6.39 11.40 -10.54
C THR A 5 6.37 12.72 -9.77
N ARG A 6 5.66 12.78 -8.64
CA ARG A 6 5.70 13.93 -7.73
C ARG A 6 6.45 13.57 -6.47
N ALA A 7 7.76 13.87 -6.51
CA ALA A 7 8.53 14.13 -5.31
C ALA A 7 8.05 15.46 -4.72
N LEU A 8 7.53 15.43 -3.49
CA LEU A 8 7.21 16.64 -2.75
C LEU A 8 8.41 16.99 -1.87
N VAL A 9 9.28 17.84 -2.41
CA VAL A 9 10.29 18.57 -1.64
C VAL A 9 9.63 19.87 -1.18
N ALA A 10 9.50 20.06 0.14
CA ALA A 10 9.20 21.36 0.72
C ALA A 10 10.22 21.64 1.82
N ALA A 11 11.32 22.29 1.42
CA ALA A 11 12.21 22.96 2.35
C ALA A 11 11.69 24.39 2.56
N LEU A 12 11.26 24.72 3.79
CA LEU A 12 11.13 26.11 4.20
C LEU A 12 11.54 26.27 5.67
N LEU A 13 12.72 26.86 5.85
CA LEU A 13 13.10 27.55 7.08
C LEU A 13 12.26 28.82 7.15
N LEU A 14 11.56 29.08 8.25
CA LEU A 14 11.44 30.42 8.85
C LEU A 14 10.80 30.37 10.25
N SER A 15 11.34 31.22 11.11
CA SER A 15 11.12 31.36 12.54
C SER A 15 9.79 32.07 12.88
N GLY A 16 9.15 31.65 13.98
CA GLY A 16 8.29 32.50 14.81
C GLY A 16 6.85 32.73 14.33
N THR A 17 5.94 31.85 14.75
CA THR A 17 4.54 32.14 15.17
C THR A 17 3.87 30.79 15.52
N THR A 18 3.72 30.47 16.81
CA THR A 18 3.36 29.11 17.25
C THR A 18 1.86 28.78 17.14
N ALA A 19 0.98 29.77 16.96
CA ALA A 19 -0.47 29.53 16.83
C ALA A 19 -0.93 29.30 15.38
N SER A 20 -0.19 29.80 14.38
CA SER A 20 -0.49 29.62 12.95
C SER A 20 0.06 28.30 12.40
N ALA A 21 1.13 27.76 12.99
CA ALA A 21 1.76 26.52 12.54
C ALA A 21 0.88 25.28 12.76
N GLN A 22 0.18 25.16 13.90
CA GLN A 22 -0.73 24.05 14.18
C GLN A 22 -2.00 24.08 13.32
N ALA A 23 -2.56 25.27 13.07
CA ALA A 23 -3.73 25.43 12.20
C ALA A 23 -3.41 25.13 10.72
N VAL A 24 -2.18 25.42 10.27
CA VAL A 24 -1.69 25.09 8.94
C VAL A 24 -1.37 23.59 8.82
N ARG A 25 -0.75 22.96 9.84
CA ARG A 25 -0.54 21.48 9.92
C ARG A 25 -1.86 20.72 9.74
N ASN A 26 -2.84 21.04 10.58
CA ASN A 26 -4.18 20.43 10.55
C ASN A 26 -4.93 20.61 9.21
N HIS A 27 -4.60 21.63 8.41
CA HIS A 27 -5.24 21.87 7.12
C HIS A 27 -4.53 21.16 5.96
N VAL A 28 -3.22 20.93 6.08
CA VAL A 28 -2.41 20.14 5.15
C VAL A 28 -2.71 18.65 5.33
N GLU A 29 -2.76 18.17 6.57
CA GLU A 29 -3.11 16.77 6.94
C GLU A 29 -4.50 16.39 6.37
N ARG A 30 -5.53 17.22 6.59
CA ARG A 30 -6.88 16.98 6.01
C ARG A 30 -6.93 16.98 4.48
N GLY A 31 -5.95 17.60 3.83
CA GLY A 31 -5.79 17.58 2.38
C GLY A 31 -5.20 16.25 1.90
N GLN A 32 -4.22 15.74 2.65
CA GLN A 32 -3.56 14.44 2.45
C GLN A 32 -4.55 13.28 2.65
N ASP A 33 -5.31 13.26 3.75
CA ASP A 33 -6.33 12.23 4.03
C ASP A 33 -7.37 12.04 2.91
N ARG A 34 -7.70 13.14 2.20
CA ARG A 34 -8.69 13.12 1.11
C ARG A 34 -8.10 12.61 -0.19
N GLN A 35 -6.80 12.79 -0.37
CA GLN A 35 -6.06 12.34 -1.53
C GLN A 35 -5.77 10.83 -1.40
N GLU A 36 -5.33 10.37 -0.22
CA GLU A 36 -5.15 8.95 0.12
C GLU A 36 -6.45 8.17 -0.10
N LYS A 37 -7.57 8.60 0.49
CA LYS A 37 -8.89 7.97 0.26
C LYS A 37 -9.36 7.87 -1.19
N ARG A 38 -8.79 8.68 -2.10
CA ARG A 38 -9.05 8.58 -3.53
C ARG A 38 -8.11 7.60 -4.21
N GLN A 39 -6.86 7.51 -3.74
CA GLN A 39 -5.86 6.54 -4.18
C GLN A 39 -6.29 5.12 -3.78
N ASP A 40 -6.69 4.87 -2.53
CA ASP A 40 -7.12 3.52 -2.10
C ASP A 40 -8.30 3.00 -2.92
N ARG A 41 -9.23 3.89 -3.31
CA ARG A 41 -10.38 3.54 -4.14
C ARG A 41 -9.99 3.21 -5.58
N GLN A 42 -8.97 3.88 -6.08
CA GLN A 42 -8.42 3.65 -7.41
C GLN A 42 -7.65 2.33 -7.42
N GLU A 43 -6.82 2.08 -6.41
CA GLU A 43 -6.07 0.83 -6.19
C GLU A 43 -7.02 -0.37 -6.11
N THR A 44 -7.99 -0.38 -5.19
CA THR A 44 -8.96 -1.49 -5.09
C THR A 44 -9.73 -1.76 -6.40
N ARG A 45 -9.90 -0.74 -7.26
CA ARG A 45 -10.54 -0.93 -8.57
C ARG A 45 -9.60 -1.59 -9.56
N ASP A 46 -8.34 -1.17 -9.56
CA ASP A 46 -7.30 -1.70 -10.41
C ASP A 46 -7.00 -3.16 -9.99
N ASP A 47 -6.87 -3.49 -8.69
CA ASP A 47 -6.66 -4.87 -8.22
C ASP A 47 -7.78 -5.84 -8.64
N ARG A 48 -9.04 -5.37 -8.64
CA ARG A 48 -10.17 -6.17 -9.12
C ARG A 48 -10.08 -6.46 -10.61
N LYS A 49 -9.54 -5.51 -11.37
CA LYS A 49 -9.32 -5.67 -12.80
C LYS A 49 -8.22 -6.70 -13.03
N ASP A 50 -7.15 -6.69 -12.23
CA ASP A 50 -6.03 -7.63 -12.37
C ASP A 50 -6.46 -9.06 -12.02
N VAL A 51 -7.29 -9.22 -10.97
CA VAL A 51 -7.97 -10.50 -10.70
C VAL A 51 -8.78 -10.97 -11.90
N ALA A 52 -9.65 -10.11 -12.44
CA ALA A 52 -10.49 -10.47 -13.59
C ALA A 52 -9.64 -10.83 -14.82
N GLU A 53 -8.50 -10.18 -14.98
CA GLU A 53 -7.60 -10.44 -16.09
C GLU A 53 -6.85 -11.77 -15.95
N LEU A 54 -6.33 -12.08 -14.76
CA LEU A 54 -5.72 -13.37 -14.45
C LEU A 54 -6.72 -14.53 -14.60
N GLU A 55 -7.97 -14.33 -14.16
CA GLU A 55 -9.05 -15.30 -14.38
C GLU A 55 -9.33 -15.54 -15.87
N ALA A 56 -9.37 -14.47 -16.67
CA ALA A 56 -9.54 -14.59 -18.12
C ALA A 56 -8.36 -15.32 -18.78
N VAL A 57 -7.14 -15.07 -18.31
CA VAL A 57 -5.94 -15.77 -18.77
C VAL A 57 -5.98 -17.26 -18.41
N LEU A 58 -6.38 -17.61 -17.19
CA LEU A 58 -6.56 -19.00 -16.76
C LEU A 58 -7.62 -19.72 -17.62
N ALA A 59 -8.75 -19.08 -17.88
CA ALA A 59 -9.80 -19.64 -18.73
C ALA A 59 -9.31 -19.87 -20.17
N ARG A 60 -8.54 -18.93 -20.74
CA ARG A 60 -7.91 -19.09 -22.06
C ARG A 60 -6.88 -20.21 -22.07
N PHE A 61 -6.09 -20.33 -21.01
CA PHE A 61 -5.12 -21.42 -20.84
C PHE A 61 -5.83 -22.78 -20.87
N ASP A 62 -6.86 -22.96 -20.05
CA ASP A 62 -7.61 -24.22 -19.95
C ASP A 62 -8.27 -24.56 -21.31
N ALA A 63 -8.82 -23.56 -22.00
CA ALA A 63 -9.43 -23.74 -23.32
C ALA A 63 -8.40 -24.10 -24.42
N ALA A 64 -7.25 -23.42 -24.45
CA ALA A 64 -6.18 -23.70 -25.40
C ALA A 64 -5.59 -25.09 -25.18
N ARG A 65 -5.37 -25.48 -23.91
CA ARG A 65 -4.92 -26.82 -23.55
C ARG A 65 -5.91 -27.90 -23.99
N ALA A 66 -7.20 -27.71 -23.73
CA ALA A 66 -8.24 -28.68 -24.11
C ALA A 66 -8.31 -28.92 -25.63
N ARG A 67 -8.03 -27.88 -26.42
CA ARG A 67 -7.98 -27.94 -27.89
C ARG A 67 -6.62 -28.34 -28.46
N GLN A 68 -5.60 -28.56 -27.61
CA GLN A 68 -4.21 -28.73 -28.03
C GLN A 68 -3.70 -27.58 -28.93
N ASP A 69 -4.18 -26.37 -28.64
CA ASP A 69 -3.92 -25.16 -29.41
C ASP A 69 -2.60 -24.52 -29.00
N ALA A 70 -1.54 -24.86 -29.74
CA ALA A 70 -0.20 -24.34 -29.54
C ALA A 70 -0.13 -22.81 -29.63
N ALA A 71 -0.86 -22.21 -30.57
CA ALA A 71 -0.86 -20.77 -30.78
C ALA A 71 -1.58 -20.06 -29.61
N GLY A 72 -2.71 -20.60 -29.17
CA GLY A 72 -3.43 -20.10 -28.00
C GLY A 72 -2.60 -20.18 -26.71
N LEU A 73 -1.82 -21.25 -26.52
CA LEU A 73 -0.89 -21.36 -25.39
C LEU A 73 0.23 -20.31 -25.44
N ALA A 74 0.76 -20.01 -26.64
CA ALA A 74 1.77 -18.97 -26.81
C ALA A 74 1.21 -17.56 -26.55
N GLU A 75 -0.05 -17.31 -26.94
CA GLU A 75 -0.74 -16.04 -26.63
C GLU A 75 -0.93 -15.87 -25.12
N VAL A 76 -1.34 -16.93 -24.42
CA VAL A 76 -1.43 -16.95 -22.96
C VAL A 76 -0.10 -16.63 -22.31
N ASP A 77 0.99 -17.25 -22.76
CA ASP A 77 2.34 -16.98 -22.25
C ASP A 77 2.73 -15.50 -22.44
N SER A 78 2.45 -14.93 -23.63
CA SER A 78 2.71 -13.52 -23.92
C SER A 78 1.90 -12.59 -23.02
N ARG A 79 0.62 -12.91 -22.80
CA ARG A 79 -0.24 -12.10 -21.93
C ARG A 79 0.20 -12.17 -20.47
N LEU A 80 0.51 -13.36 -19.96
CA LEU A 80 1.06 -13.54 -18.60
C LEU A 80 2.35 -12.77 -18.40
N HIS A 81 3.27 -12.82 -19.36
CA HIS A 81 4.52 -12.07 -19.30
C HIS A 81 4.29 -10.56 -19.26
N THR A 82 3.31 -10.06 -20.01
CA THR A 82 2.96 -8.63 -20.03
C THR A 82 2.40 -8.20 -18.67
N LEU A 83 1.42 -8.94 -18.16
CA LEU A 83 0.80 -8.71 -16.85
C LEU A 83 1.86 -8.70 -15.74
N LEU A 84 2.61 -9.80 -15.60
CA LEU A 84 3.60 -9.93 -14.54
C LEU A 84 4.69 -8.86 -14.61
N ARG A 85 5.06 -8.40 -15.81
CA ARG A 85 6.02 -7.31 -15.94
C ARG A 85 5.45 -5.98 -15.43
N GLN A 86 4.16 -5.73 -15.64
CA GLN A 86 3.47 -4.53 -15.14
C GLN A 86 3.36 -4.60 -13.62
N GLU A 87 2.77 -5.68 -13.10
CA GLU A 87 2.61 -5.93 -11.65
C GLU A 87 3.94 -5.85 -10.88
N LEU A 88 5.00 -6.48 -11.39
CA LEU A 88 6.31 -6.44 -10.73
C LEU A 88 6.94 -5.04 -10.76
N ALA A 89 6.66 -4.21 -11.77
CA ALA A 89 7.18 -2.85 -11.84
C ALA A 89 6.39 -1.90 -10.93
N GLU A 90 5.07 -2.10 -10.85
CA GLU A 90 4.16 -1.34 -10.00
C GLU A 90 4.45 -1.66 -8.52
N GLY A 91 4.43 -2.93 -8.11
CA GLY A 91 4.74 -3.33 -6.74
C GLY A 91 6.17 -3.01 -6.29
N GLN A 92 7.14 -2.89 -7.21
CA GLN A 92 8.48 -2.37 -6.85
C GLN A 92 8.46 -0.89 -6.50
N SER A 93 7.60 -0.13 -7.18
CA SER A 93 7.46 1.31 -6.98
C SER A 93 6.69 1.59 -5.70
N GLU A 94 5.63 0.82 -5.44
CA GLU A 94 4.84 0.86 -4.20
C GLU A 94 5.70 0.49 -2.99
N LEU A 95 6.36 -0.67 -3.02
CA LEU A 95 7.25 -1.07 -1.93
C LEU A 95 8.38 -0.05 -1.63
N ALA A 96 8.82 0.69 -2.64
CA ALA A 96 9.79 1.77 -2.45
C ALA A 96 9.15 3.01 -1.79
N ALA A 97 7.90 3.32 -2.11
CA ALA A 97 7.11 4.36 -1.47
C ALA A 97 6.84 4.02 0.01
N ASP A 98 6.34 2.83 0.32
CA ASP A 98 6.04 2.41 1.71
C ASP A 98 7.28 2.45 2.59
N LYS A 99 8.43 1.99 2.04
CA LYS A 99 9.71 2.09 2.74
C LYS A 99 10.15 3.54 3.00
N ALA A 100 9.78 4.46 2.12
CA ALA A 100 10.06 5.88 2.32
C ALA A 100 9.13 6.49 3.38
N GLU A 101 7.89 6.01 3.47
CA GLU A 101 6.88 6.38 4.47
C GLU A 101 7.29 5.93 5.87
N VAL A 102 7.60 4.65 6.07
CA VAL A 102 8.16 4.13 7.34
C VAL A 102 9.35 4.96 7.84
N ARG A 103 10.19 5.44 6.91
CA ARG A 103 11.35 6.31 7.24
C ARG A 103 10.93 7.71 7.66
N ARG A 104 9.87 8.27 7.08
CA ARG A 104 9.28 9.55 7.44
C ARG A 104 8.67 9.47 8.84
N ASP A 105 7.83 8.50 9.12
CA ASP A 105 7.20 8.27 10.42
C ASP A 105 8.23 8.05 11.52
N THR A 106 9.29 7.32 11.20
CA THR A 106 10.42 7.14 12.12
C THR A 106 11.10 8.47 12.48
N ARG A 107 11.08 9.48 11.59
CA ARG A 107 11.60 10.82 11.87
C ARG A 107 10.59 11.67 12.65
N GLU A 108 9.31 11.58 12.33
CA GLU A 108 8.21 12.30 13.01
C GLU A 108 8.15 11.87 14.48
N LEU A 109 8.14 10.57 14.76
CA LEU A 109 8.25 10.02 16.11
C LEU A 109 9.46 10.53 16.92
N ARG A 110 10.58 10.79 16.24
CA ARG A 110 11.78 11.34 16.87
C ARG A 110 11.63 12.82 17.16
N SER A 111 10.94 13.58 16.32
CA SER A 111 10.60 14.99 16.54
C SER A 111 9.66 15.12 17.74
N ASP A 112 8.57 14.36 17.75
CA ASP A 112 7.55 14.39 18.79
C ASP A 112 8.11 14.03 20.15
N ARG A 113 9.00 13.03 20.19
CA ARG A 113 9.72 12.68 21.41
C ARG A 113 10.56 13.84 21.95
N ARG A 114 11.08 14.73 21.10
CA ARG A 114 11.82 15.93 21.52
C ARG A 114 10.86 17.04 21.96
N GLU A 115 9.73 17.20 21.29
CA GLU A 115 8.69 18.18 21.62
C GLU A 115 8.09 17.88 23.00
N VAL A 116 7.61 16.66 23.24
CA VAL A 116 7.14 16.20 24.57
C VAL A 116 8.17 16.50 25.68
N ARG A 117 9.46 16.24 25.41
CA ARG A 117 10.53 16.50 26.39
C ARG A 117 10.73 17.99 26.67
N ARG A 118 10.67 18.82 25.63
CA ARG A 118 10.81 20.29 25.74
C ARG A 118 9.63 20.88 26.50
N ASP A 119 8.42 20.42 26.23
CA ASP A 119 7.21 21.01 26.79
C ASP A 119 6.98 20.56 28.23
N GLN A 120 7.43 19.34 28.56
CA GLN A 120 7.60 18.91 29.94
C GLN A 120 8.61 19.78 30.69
N ALA A 121 9.77 20.10 30.09
CA ALA A 121 10.80 20.92 30.72
C ALA A 121 10.39 22.39 30.91
N THR A 122 9.54 22.92 30.03
CA THR A 122 9.07 24.32 30.07
C THR A 122 7.75 24.51 30.82
N GLY A 123 7.17 23.43 31.36
CA GLY A 123 5.97 23.48 32.20
C GLY A 123 4.73 23.93 31.44
N ARG A 124 4.54 23.46 30.20
CA ARG A 124 3.39 23.80 29.34
C ARG A 124 2.37 22.66 29.30
N PRO A 125 1.47 22.53 30.30
CA PRO A 125 0.61 21.36 30.44
C PRO A 125 -0.38 21.15 29.28
N GLY A 126 -0.88 22.22 28.65
CA GLY A 126 -1.77 22.11 27.48
C GLY A 126 -1.05 21.55 26.25
N ALA A 127 0.12 22.10 25.92
CA ALA A 127 0.93 21.61 24.81
C ALA A 127 1.48 20.20 25.06
N LEU A 128 1.83 19.87 26.32
CA LEU A 128 2.26 18.52 26.69
C LEU A 128 1.18 17.44 26.50
N ALA A 129 -0.10 17.79 26.67
CA ALA A 129 -1.21 16.87 26.42
C ALA A 129 -1.38 16.62 24.91
N ASP A 130 -1.31 17.69 24.12
CA ASP A 130 -1.39 17.62 22.66
C ASP A 130 -0.18 16.83 22.09
N ASP A 131 1.07 17.15 22.48
CA ASP A 131 2.28 16.44 22.04
C ASP A 131 2.30 14.93 22.40
N ARG A 132 1.57 14.54 23.46
CA ARG A 132 1.43 13.13 23.85
C ARG A 132 0.42 12.40 22.98
N GLY A 133 -0.60 13.11 22.50
CA GLY A 133 -1.55 12.63 21.49
C GLY A 133 -0.84 12.36 20.18
N ASP A 134 -0.16 13.37 19.64
CA ASP A 134 0.60 13.29 18.38
C ASP A 134 1.58 12.10 18.40
N ARG A 135 2.36 11.97 19.47
CA ARG A 135 3.29 10.84 19.64
C ARG A 135 2.62 9.46 19.67
N ARG A 136 1.39 9.36 20.18
CA ARG A 136 0.64 8.10 20.21
C ARG A 136 0.19 7.72 18.80
N ASP A 137 -0.26 8.70 18.03
CA ASP A 137 -0.76 8.52 16.67
C ASP A 137 0.39 8.18 15.72
N ASP A 138 1.49 8.96 15.74
CA ASP A 138 2.75 8.66 15.05
C ASP A 138 3.30 7.24 15.32
N ARG A 139 3.04 6.70 16.52
CA ARG A 139 3.49 5.35 16.89
C ARG A 139 2.60 4.28 16.28
N ARG A 140 1.30 4.56 16.16
CA ARG A 140 0.33 3.70 15.50
C ARG A 140 0.65 3.66 14.00
N ASP A 141 0.75 4.81 13.36
CA ASP A 141 0.97 4.95 11.92
C ASP A 141 2.23 4.18 11.49
N ARG A 142 3.37 4.46 12.15
CA ARG A 142 4.60 3.70 11.91
C ARG A 142 4.41 2.17 12.02
N ARG A 143 3.64 1.69 12.99
CA ARG A 143 3.47 0.25 13.20
C ARG A 143 2.69 -0.35 12.04
N ASP A 144 1.70 0.37 11.54
CA ASP A 144 0.81 -0.09 10.48
C ASP A 144 1.54 0.01 9.13
N ASP A 145 2.24 1.11 8.83
CA ASP A 145 3.17 1.20 7.68
C ASP A 145 4.21 0.08 7.64
N GLN A 146 4.78 -0.26 8.81
CA GLN A 146 5.75 -1.33 8.91
C GLN A 146 5.15 -2.70 8.62
N ARG A 147 3.88 -2.90 8.98
CA ARG A 147 3.15 -4.14 8.69
C ARG A 147 2.85 -4.21 7.20
N ASP A 148 2.39 -3.12 6.61
CA ASP A 148 1.95 -3.09 5.21
C ASP A 148 3.16 -3.24 4.28
N THR A 149 4.26 -2.53 4.56
CA THR A 149 5.56 -2.74 3.88
C THR A 149 6.01 -4.21 3.93
N GLN A 150 5.77 -4.91 5.05
CA GLN A 150 6.15 -6.33 5.18
C GLN A 150 5.24 -7.24 4.36
N VAL A 151 3.94 -6.98 4.36
CA VAL A 151 2.95 -7.71 3.56
C VAL A 151 3.25 -7.53 2.08
N GLU A 152 3.49 -6.29 1.63
CA GLU A 152 3.80 -5.98 0.23
C GLU A 152 5.13 -6.61 -0.20
N ALA A 153 6.18 -6.53 0.64
CA ALA A 153 7.45 -7.20 0.36
C ALA A 153 7.30 -8.73 0.20
N ALA A 154 6.43 -9.34 1.00
CA ALA A 154 6.16 -10.77 0.93
C ALA A 154 5.38 -11.13 -0.35
N SER A 155 4.31 -10.38 -0.67
CA SER A 155 3.54 -10.57 -1.91
C SER A 155 4.45 -10.45 -3.13
N GLN A 156 5.26 -9.39 -3.17
CA GLN A 156 6.16 -9.13 -4.29
C GLN A 156 7.23 -10.20 -4.47
N SER A 157 7.73 -10.77 -3.37
CA SER A 157 8.66 -11.91 -3.42
C SER A 157 8.01 -13.16 -4.01
N VAL A 158 6.74 -13.43 -3.68
CA VAL A 158 5.96 -14.54 -4.23
C VAL A 158 5.71 -14.33 -5.73
N ARG A 159 5.26 -13.14 -6.14
CA ARG A 159 5.04 -12.76 -7.55
C ARG A 159 6.32 -12.97 -8.36
N TRP A 160 7.47 -12.50 -7.85
CA TRP A 160 8.75 -12.64 -8.55
C TRP A 160 9.14 -14.11 -8.75
N ARG A 161 9.00 -14.95 -7.71
CA ARG A 161 9.26 -16.39 -7.79
C ARG A 161 8.40 -17.04 -8.86
N ILE A 162 7.09 -16.77 -8.85
CA ILE A 162 6.17 -17.34 -9.84
C ILE A 162 6.53 -16.87 -11.25
N ALA A 163 6.87 -15.59 -11.43
CA ALA A 163 7.27 -15.05 -12.72
C ALA A 163 8.54 -15.72 -13.28
N GLN A 164 9.54 -15.98 -12.44
CA GLN A 164 10.74 -16.72 -12.87
C GLN A 164 10.39 -18.14 -13.32
N GLU A 165 9.51 -18.82 -12.59
CA GLU A 165 9.12 -20.19 -12.93
C GLU A 165 8.25 -20.26 -14.19
N LEU A 166 7.30 -19.32 -14.36
CA LEU A 166 6.52 -19.22 -15.59
C LEU A 166 7.41 -18.95 -16.81
N LYS A 167 8.45 -18.13 -16.65
CA LYS A 167 9.43 -17.84 -17.70
C LYS A 167 10.18 -19.09 -18.15
N THR A 168 10.52 -20.01 -17.26
CA THR A 168 11.20 -21.26 -17.65
C THR A 168 10.25 -22.27 -18.31
N LEU A 169 8.95 -22.17 -18.04
CA LEU A 169 7.91 -23.01 -18.63
C LEU A 169 7.32 -22.44 -19.94
N ALA A 170 7.74 -21.25 -20.37
CA ALA A 170 7.24 -20.60 -21.58
C ALA A 170 7.51 -21.46 -22.83
N GLY A 171 6.51 -21.59 -23.72
CA GLY A 171 6.61 -22.36 -24.96
C GLY A 171 6.64 -23.88 -24.80
N THR A 172 6.62 -24.40 -23.57
CA THR A 172 6.54 -25.84 -23.32
C THR A 172 5.15 -26.40 -23.65
N GLN A 173 5.11 -27.65 -24.13
CA GLN A 173 3.85 -28.37 -24.42
C GLN A 173 3.72 -29.71 -23.67
N ALA A 174 4.72 -30.09 -22.87
CA ALA A 174 4.64 -31.32 -22.11
C ALA A 174 3.54 -31.21 -21.04
N SER A 175 2.67 -32.23 -20.93
CA SER A 175 1.50 -32.15 -20.03
C SER A 175 1.87 -31.79 -18.59
N ALA A 176 2.92 -32.40 -18.02
CA ALA A 176 3.36 -32.10 -16.66
C ALA A 176 3.79 -30.64 -16.47
N GLN A 177 4.41 -30.03 -17.49
CA GLN A 177 4.81 -28.62 -17.48
C GLN A 177 3.59 -27.70 -17.62
N LEU A 178 2.59 -28.10 -18.41
CA LEU A 178 1.32 -27.39 -18.51
C LEU A 178 0.52 -27.45 -17.20
N ASP A 179 0.53 -28.58 -16.50
CA ASP A 179 -0.09 -28.71 -15.17
C ASP A 179 0.59 -27.78 -14.14
N ARG A 180 1.93 -27.71 -14.20
CA ARG A 180 2.68 -26.78 -13.35
C ARG A 180 2.36 -25.31 -13.69
N LYS A 181 2.34 -24.97 -14.97
CA LYS A 181 1.97 -23.62 -15.45
C LYS A 181 0.58 -23.22 -14.97
N ARG A 182 -0.41 -24.12 -15.10
CA ARG A 182 -1.76 -23.91 -14.58
C ARG A 182 -1.77 -23.62 -13.08
N THR A 183 -1.03 -24.41 -12.31
CA THR A 183 -0.91 -24.24 -10.86
C THR A 183 -0.37 -22.85 -10.50
N LEU A 184 0.65 -22.39 -11.20
CA LEU A 184 1.24 -21.06 -11.00
C LEU A 184 0.27 -19.92 -11.36
N ILE A 185 -0.52 -20.05 -12.42
CA ILE A 185 -1.56 -19.07 -12.77
C ILE A 185 -2.63 -19.01 -11.67
N VAL A 186 -3.02 -20.16 -11.11
CA VAL A 186 -3.95 -20.22 -9.98
C VAL A 186 -3.35 -19.58 -8.72
N GLU A 187 -2.08 -19.85 -8.41
CA GLU A 187 -1.36 -19.19 -7.29
C GLU A 187 -1.38 -17.66 -7.44
N LEU A 188 -1.09 -17.13 -8.64
CA LEU A 188 -1.17 -15.69 -8.92
C LEU A 188 -2.59 -15.13 -8.73
N THR A 189 -3.59 -15.85 -9.24
CA THR A 189 -4.99 -15.44 -9.12
C THR A 189 -5.42 -15.39 -7.65
N GLN A 190 -4.96 -16.35 -6.84
CA GLN A 190 -5.25 -16.37 -5.40
C GLN A 190 -4.54 -15.24 -4.66
N LEU A 191 -3.31 -14.92 -5.04
CA LEU A 191 -2.56 -13.80 -4.48
C LEU A 191 -3.30 -12.48 -4.74
N ALA A 192 -3.68 -12.21 -5.99
CA ALA A 192 -4.43 -11.01 -6.37
C ALA A 192 -5.79 -10.90 -5.67
N ARG A 193 -6.49 -12.03 -5.48
CA ARG A 193 -7.73 -12.04 -4.69
C ARG A 193 -7.50 -11.75 -3.21
N GLY A 194 -6.34 -12.15 -2.69
CA GLY A 194 -5.91 -11.88 -1.33
C GLY A 194 -5.72 -10.39 -1.09
N GLU A 195 -5.10 -9.69 -2.04
CA GLU A 195 -4.89 -8.23 -2.02
C GLU A 195 -6.24 -7.51 -1.99
N VAL A 196 -7.14 -7.78 -2.95
CA VAL A 196 -8.51 -7.20 -2.96
C VAL A 196 -9.29 -7.42 -1.64
N ALA A 197 -9.03 -8.53 -0.93
CA ALA A 197 -9.64 -8.82 0.36
C ALA A 197 -8.95 -8.07 1.51
N GLY A 198 -7.63 -7.88 1.43
CA GLY A 198 -6.79 -7.06 2.30
C GLY A 198 -7.26 -5.62 2.32
N ASP A 199 -7.31 -4.95 1.17
CA ASP A 199 -7.67 -3.52 1.09
C ASP A 199 -9.11 -3.30 1.60
N LYS A 200 -10.01 -4.25 1.37
CA LYS A 200 -11.37 -4.19 1.92
C LYS A 200 -11.39 -4.25 3.44
N ARG A 201 -10.45 -4.95 4.06
CA ARG A 201 -10.30 -5.03 5.51
C ARG A 201 -9.68 -3.74 6.04
N GLU A 202 -8.61 -3.25 5.42
CA GLU A 202 -7.96 -1.97 5.76
C GLU A 202 -8.97 -0.82 5.70
N LEU A 203 -9.72 -0.68 4.59
CA LEU A 203 -10.79 0.32 4.47
C LEU A 203 -11.87 0.23 5.56
N ARG A 204 -12.04 -0.92 6.22
CA ARG A 204 -12.96 -1.07 7.37
C ARG A 204 -12.28 -0.67 8.67
N GLU A 205 -11.00 -0.99 8.81
CA GLU A 205 -10.17 -0.59 9.94
C GLU A 205 -10.04 0.94 9.98
N ASP A 206 -9.70 1.62 8.88
CA ASP A 206 -9.60 3.10 8.83
C ASP A 206 -10.92 3.77 9.20
N ARG A 207 -12.04 3.19 8.77
CA ARG A 207 -13.38 3.70 9.10
C ARG A 207 -13.68 3.56 10.58
N ARG A 208 -13.16 2.52 11.22
CA ARG A 208 -13.29 2.31 12.65
C ARG A 208 -12.41 3.29 13.40
N GLU A 209 -11.16 3.46 12.99
CA GLU A 209 -10.22 4.40 13.60
C GLU A 209 -10.74 5.84 13.53
N THR A 210 -11.19 6.28 12.35
CA THR A 210 -11.83 7.61 12.18
C THR A 210 -13.01 7.83 13.16
N ARG A 211 -13.72 6.76 13.58
CA ARG A 211 -14.81 6.87 14.57
C ARG A 211 -14.29 6.94 15.99
N GLU A 212 -13.22 6.22 16.29
CA GLU A 212 -12.53 6.24 17.58
C GLU A 212 -11.91 7.62 17.83
N ASP A 213 -11.23 8.21 16.85
CA ASP A 213 -10.62 9.55 16.99
C ASP A 213 -11.67 10.63 17.22
N ARG A 214 -12.81 10.53 16.53
CA ARG A 214 -13.96 11.42 16.75
C ARG A 214 -14.56 11.29 18.15
N ARG A 215 -14.46 10.11 18.76
CA ARG A 215 -14.92 9.88 20.13
C ARG A 215 -13.91 10.44 21.13
N GLU A 216 -12.62 10.16 20.93
CA GLU A 216 -11.52 10.68 21.76
C GLU A 216 -11.53 12.23 21.78
N THR A 217 -11.64 12.87 20.61
CA THR A 217 -11.76 14.34 20.49
C THR A 217 -12.94 14.91 21.30
N ARG A 218 -14.05 14.17 21.39
CA ARG A 218 -15.24 14.59 22.15
C ARG A 218 -15.05 14.38 23.65
N GLU A 219 -14.33 13.35 24.05
CA GLU A 219 -14.01 13.06 25.45
C GLU A 219 -12.95 14.04 25.98
N ASP A 220 -11.93 14.38 25.20
CA ASP A 220 -10.92 15.38 25.57
C ASP A 220 -11.52 16.78 25.74
N ARG A 221 -12.47 17.17 24.88
CA ARG A 221 -13.22 18.43 25.05
C ARG A 221 -14.11 18.46 26.28
N ARG A 222 -14.45 17.31 26.86
CA ARG A 222 -15.24 17.22 28.10
C ARG A 222 -14.37 17.20 29.35
N GLN A 223 -13.07 16.92 29.20
CA GLN A 223 -12.10 16.86 30.30
C GLN A 223 -11.25 18.14 30.44
N ARG A 224 -11.36 19.08 29.49
CA ARG A 224 -10.85 20.47 29.61
C ARG A 224 -11.87 21.37 30.30
#